data_AF-A0A4Q3IY18-F1
#
_entry.id   AF-A0A4Q3IY18-F1
#
_cell.length_a   1.000
_cell.length_b   1.000
_cell.length_c   1.000
_cell.angle_alpha   90.00
_cell.angle_beta   90.00
_cell.angle_gamma   90.00
#
_symmetry.space_group_name_H-M   'P 1'
#
loop_
_entity.id
_entity.type
_entity.pdbx_description
1 polymer ?
#
loop_
_entity_poly.entity_id
_entity_poly.type
_entity_poly.pdbx_seq_one_letter_code
_entity_poly.pdbx_strand_id
1 'polypeptide(L)'
;MARIGETADLLKCSFCGKSQKQVKKLIAGPGVYICDECIDLCNEIIEEELAEGAELSLGELPKPQEIFDFLGGYVVGQDAAKRSLAVAVYNHYKRVQAQASSGRSKDDAVELAKSNILMVGPTGCGKTYLAQTLARMLNVPFAIADATALTEAGYVGEDVENILLKLIQAADYDVKKAETGIIYIDEVDKISRKSE
;
A
#
# COMPACT_ATOMS: atom_id res chain seq x y z
N MET A 1 -11.00 32.29 -59.02
CA MET A 1 -10.10 31.28 -58.41
C MET A 1 -10.05 31.54 -56.92
N ALA A 2 -10.86 30.83 -56.13
CA ALA A 2 -10.87 30.95 -54.67
C ALA A 2 -9.75 30.07 -54.09
N ARG A 3 -8.93 30.65 -53.20
CA ARG A 3 -7.75 30.03 -52.60
C ARG A 3 -8.16 28.84 -51.73
N ILE A 4 -7.65 27.66 -52.06
CA ILE A 4 -7.67 26.47 -51.23
C ILE A 4 -6.47 26.59 -50.29
N GLY A 5 -6.70 26.97 -49.04
CA GLY A 5 -5.64 26.95 -48.04
C GLY A 5 -6.00 27.81 -46.85
N GLU A 6 -6.74 27.25 -45.88
CA GLU A 6 -6.79 27.72 -44.48
C GLU A 6 -7.67 26.83 -43.55
N THR A 7 -7.84 25.53 -43.83
CA THR A 7 -8.61 24.64 -42.93
C THR A 7 -7.76 23.98 -41.83
N ALA A 8 -6.43 23.98 -41.94
CA ALA A 8 -5.54 23.36 -40.97
C ALA A 8 -5.33 24.17 -39.67
N ASP A 9 -5.70 25.46 -39.65
CA ASP A 9 -5.64 26.32 -38.44
C ASP A 9 -6.94 26.30 -37.61
N LEU A 10 -7.96 25.55 -38.06
CA LEU A 10 -9.27 25.44 -37.40
C LEU A 10 -9.37 24.26 -36.42
N LEU A 11 -8.50 23.26 -36.52
CA LEU A 11 -8.53 22.09 -35.64
C LEU A 11 -7.61 22.31 -34.44
N LYS A 12 -8.21 22.50 -33.27
CA LYS A 12 -7.52 22.76 -32.00
C LYS A 12 -7.96 21.75 -30.96
N CYS A 13 -7.03 21.34 -30.10
CA CYS A 13 -7.31 20.53 -28.92
C CYS A 13 -8.29 21.28 -28.01
N SER A 14 -9.37 20.61 -27.61
CA SER A 14 -10.40 21.16 -26.72
C SER A 14 -9.93 21.32 -25.27
N PHE A 15 -8.80 20.72 -24.90
CA PHE A 15 -8.26 20.74 -23.53
C PHE A 15 -7.18 21.81 -23.37
N CYS A 16 -6.15 21.81 -24.21
CA CYS A 16 -5.01 22.76 -24.11
C CYS A 16 -5.04 23.90 -25.15
N GLY A 17 -5.96 23.87 -26.11
CA GLY A 17 -6.09 24.91 -27.15
C GLY A 17 -5.04 24.88 -28.26
N LYS A 18 -4.06 23.96 -28.21
CA LYS A 18 -3.03 23.81 -29.24
C LYS A 18 -3.63 23.38 -30.58
N SER A 19 -3.15 23.99 -31.67
CA SER A 19 -3.53 23.62 -33.05
C SER A 19 -2.88 22.31 -33.49
N GLN A 20 -3.44 21.69 -34.54
CA GLN A 20 -2.90 20.46 -35.12
C GLN A 20 -1.40 20.55 -35.52
N LYS A 21 -0.89 21.74 -35.84
CA LYS A 21 0.54 21.96 -36.18
C LYS A 21 1.46 21.96 -34.95
N GLN A 22 0.92 22.17 -33.75
CA GLN A 22 1.69 22.32 -32.51
C GLN A 22 1.82 21.02 -31.72
N VAL A 23 1.18 19.93 -32.16
CA VAL A 23 1.13 18.64 -31.46
C VAL A 23 1.47 17.53 -32.44
N LYS A 24 2.00 16.39 -31.95
CA LYS A 24 2.38 15.29 -32.86
C LYS A 24 1.16 14.57 -33.38
N LYS A 25 0.12 14.44 -32.56
CA LYS A 25 -1.15 13.81 -32.94
C LYS A 25 -2.32 14.61 -32.38
N LEU A 26 -3.36 14.74 -33.19
CA LEU A 26 -4.65 15.27 -32.79
C LEU A 26 -5.72 14.23 -33.16
N ILE A 27 -6.42 13.73 -32.16
CA ILE A 27 -7.45 12.69 -32.29
C ILE A 27 -8.81 13.37 -32.29
N ALA A 28 -9.65 13.01 -33.26
CA ALA A 28 -10.98 13.57 -33.43
C ALA A 28 -12.06 12.64 -32.87
N GLY A 29 -12.96 13.20 -32.06
CA GLY A 29 -14.20 12.57 -31.61
C GLY A 29 -15.43 13.35 -32.12
N PRO A 30 -16.66 12.95 -31.73
CA PRO A 30 -17.89 13.65 -32.10
C PRO A 30 -17.92 15.07 -31.54
N GLY A 31 -17.48 16.06 -32.33
CA GLY A 31 -17.46 17.47 -31.95
C GLY A 31 -16.36 17.89 -30.97
N VAL A 32 -15.35 17.04 -30.74
CA VAL A 32 -14.25 17.30 -29.78
C VAL A 32 -12.92 16.81 -30.36
N TYR A 33 -11.82 17.45 -29.95
CA TYR A 33 -10.47 17.04 -30.34
C TYR A 33 -9.55 16.99 -29.12
N ILE A 34 -8.67 15.99 -29.06
CA ILE A 34 -7.68 15.83 -28.00
C ILE A 34 -6.30 15.54 -28.60
N CYS A 35 -5.24 16.14 -28.04
CA CYS A 35 -3.86 15.92 -28.49
C CYS A 35 -3.14 14.86 -27.67
N ASP A 36 -2.03 14.34 -28.20
CA ASP A 36 -1.17 13.35 -27.52
C ASP A 36 -0.74 13.82 -26.13
N GLU A 37 -0.26 15.05 -25.99
CA GLU A 37 0.18 15.58 -24.69
C GLU A 37 -0.93 15.63 -23.63
N CYS A 38 -2.17 15.93 -24.02
CA CYS A 38 -3.29 15.93 -23.08
C CYS A 38 -3.71 14.51 -22.70
N ILE A 39 -3.55 13.53 -23.60
CA ILE A 39 -3.78 12.12 -23.27
C ILE A 39 -2.73 11.65 -22.26
N ASP A 40 -1.46 11.98 -22.47
CA ASP A 40 -0.39 11.62 -21.55
C ASP A 40 -0.64 12.23 -20.17
N LEU A 41 -0.96 13.53 -20.11
CA LEU A 41 -1.30 14.18 -18.84
C LEU A 41 -2.55 13.59 -18.18
N CYS A 42 -3.59 13.28 -18.95
CA CYS A 42 -4.78 12.62 -18.39
C CYS A 42 -4.46 11.22 -17.87
N ASN A 43 -3.59 10.46 -18.55
CA ASN A 43 -3.15 9.15 -18.07
C ASN A 43 -2.34 9.27 -16.78
N GLU A 44 -1.43 10.26 -16.68
CA GLU A 44 -0.69 10.53 -15.44
C GLU A 44 -1.64 10.86 -14.28
N ILE A 45 -2.62 11.74 -14.49
CA ILE A 45 -3.63 12.07 -13.46
C ILE A 45 -4.46 10.85 -13.07
N ILE A 46 -4.86 10.02 -14.04
CA ILE A 46 -5.63 8.79 -13.78
C ILE A 46 -4.77 7.77 -13.03
N GLU A 47 -3.50 7.62 -13.37
CA GLU A 47 -2.58 6.72 -12.66
C GLU A 47 -2.34 7.17 -11.21
N GLU A 48 -2.22 8.48 -10.97
CA GLU A 48 -2.16 9.05 -9.62
C GLU A 48 -3.46 8.81 -8.83
N GLU A 49 -4.62 9.09 -9.41
CA GLU A 49 -5.92 8.82 -8.76
C GLU A 49 -6.16 7.31 -8.51
N LEU A 50 -5.72 6.44 -9.41
CA LEU A 50 -5.79 4.99 -9.20
C LEU A 50 -4.82 4.52 -8.11
N ALA A 51 -3.69 5.19 -7.93
CA ALA A 51 -2.74 4.91 -6.85
C ALA A 51 -3.27 5.41 -5.49
N GLU A 52 -3.91 6.57 -5.44
CA GLU A 52 -4.51 7.15 -4.22
C GLU A 52 -5.83 6.44 -3.83
N GLY A 53 -6.60 6.06 -4.85
CA GLY A 53 -7.90 5.38 -4.78
C GLY A 53 -7.82 3.86 -4.92
N ALA A 54 -6.63 3.27 -4.84
CA ALA A 54 -6.48 1.83 -4.65
C ALA A 54 -7.05 1.45 -3.26
N GLU A 55 -8.39 1.38 -3.17
CA GLU A 55 -8.99 0.23 -2.51
C GLU A 55 -8.17 -0.95 -2.99
N LEU A 56 -7.56 -1.65 -2.05
CA LEU A 56 -6.84 -2.89 -2.27
C LEU A 56 -7.71 -3.77 -3.20
N SER A 57 -7.49 -3.67 -4.52
CA SER A 57 -7.91 -4.66 -5.49
C SER A 57 -6.95 -5.80 -5.26
N LEU A 58 -7.24 -6.51 -4.19
CA LEU A 58 -6.57 -7.65 -3.62
C LEU A 58 -6.52 -8.84 -4.62
N GLY A 59 -6.84 -8.60 -5.90
CA GLY A 59 -6.82 -9.56 -6.99
C GLY A 59 -5.44 -10.17 -7.23
N GLU A 60 -4.35 -9.49 -6.87
CA GLU A 60 -3.00 -10.06 -6.96
C GLU A 60 -2.18 -9.80 -5.69
N LEU A 61 -2.58 -10.44 -4.58
CA LEU A 61 -1.65 -10.62 -3.46
C LEU A 61 -0.37 -11.29 -3.97
N PRO A 62 0.83 -10.70 -3.73
CA PRO A 62 2.06 -11.30 -4.18
C PRO A 62 2.24 -12.67 -3.53
N LYS A 63 2.67 -13.65 -4.31
CA LYS A 63 2.92 -15.01 -3.83
C LYS A 63 4.05 -14.96 -2.78
N PRO A 64 4.09 -15.93 -1.85
CA PRO A 64 5.17 -15.98 -0.86
C PRO A 64 6.58 -15.97 -1.48
N GLN A 65 6.75 -16.53 -2.67
CA GLN A 65 8.03 -16.49 -3.38
C GLN A 65 8.41 -15.06 -3.81
N GLU A 66 7.45 -14.29 -4.32
CA GLU A 66 7.67 -12.89 -4.74
C GLU A 66 7.99 -11.99 -3.54
N ILE A 67 7.30 -12.21 -2.41
CA ILE A 67 7.61 -11.52 -1.15
C ILE A 67 9.02 -11.87 -0.67
N PHE A 68 9.40 -13.15 -0.73
CA PHE A 68 10.73 -13.59 -0.36
C PHE A 68 11.82 -12.95 -1.21
N ASP A 69 11.63 -12.93 -2.53
CA ASP A 69 12.59 -12.40 -3.49
C ASP A 69 12.73 -10.87 -3.35
N PHE A 70 11.61 -10.16 -3.18
CA PHE A 70 11.61 -8.72 -2.89
C PHE A 70 12.39 -8.42 -1.60
N LEU A 71 12.09 -9.12 -0.50
CA LEU A 71 12.83 -8.96 0.76
C LEU A 71 14.32 -9.29 0.59
N GLY A 72 14.66 -10.26 -0.27
CA GLY A 72 16.03 -10.62 -0.61
C GLY A 72 16.83 -9.50 -1.29
N GLY A 73 16.17 -8.58 -2.00
CA GLY A 73 16.80 -7.40 -2.59
C GLY A 73 17.25 -6.34 -1.57
N TYR A 74 16.69 -6.37 -0.35
CA TYR A 74 16.98 -5.38 0.70
C TYR A 74 17.70 -6.01 1.91
N VAL A 75 17.42 -7.26 2.24
CA VAL A 75 17.93 -7.95 3.43
C VAL A 75 18.73 -9.18 3.03
N VAL A 76 20.05 -9.07 3.19
CA VAL A 76 21.01 -10.15 2.91
C VAL A 76 20.94 -11.21 4.02
N GLY A 77 20.83 -12.49 3.61
CA GLY A 77 20.65 -13.61 4.54
C GLY A 77 19.26 -13.63 5.19
N GLN A 78 19.15 -14.16 6.41
CA GLN A 78 17.89 -14.28 7.16
C GLN A 78 16.79 -15.07 6.41
N ASP A 79 17.17 -16.09 5.64
CA ASP A 79 16.25 -16.79 4.73
C ASP A 79 15.08 -17.47 5.46
N ALA A 80 15.32 -18.00 6.66
CA ALA A 80 14.25 -18.56 7.50
C ALA A 80 13.20 -17.49 7.87
N ALA A 81 13.65 -16.29 8.27
CA ALA A 81 12.77 -15.20 8.63
C ALA A 81 11.99 -14.67 7.42
N LYS A 82 12.66 -14.44 6.28
CA LYS A 82 12.03 -14.00 5.03
C LYS A 82 10.95 -14.99 4.58
N ARG A 83 11.24 -16.30 4.61
CA ARG A 83 10.27 -17.35 4.24
C ARG A 83 9.06 -17.36 5.17
N SER A 84 9.30 -17.28 6.48
CA SER A 84 8.22 -17.27 7.47
C SER A 84 7.34 -16.03 7.34
N LEU A 85 7.95 -14.84 7.16
CA LEU A 85 7.24 -13.58 6.94
C LEU A 85 6.38 -13.65 5.67
N ALA A 86 6.96 -14.08 4.56
CA ALA A 86 6.26 -14.18 3.29
C ALA A 86 5.00 -15.04 3.37
N VAL A 87 5.08 -16.22 4.01
CA VAL A 87 3.93 -17.11 4.17
C VAL A 87 2.90 -16.52 5.14
N ALA A 88 3.35 -16.00 6.28
CA ALA A 88 2.46 -15.45 7.31
C ALA A 88 1.65 -14.25 6.78
N VAL A 89 2.30 -13.36 6.06
CA VAL A 89 1.71 -12.16 5.44
C VAL A 89 0.72 -12.54 4.36
N TYR A 90 1.13 -13.43 3.44
CA TYR A 90 0.25 -13.91 2.38
C TYR A 90 -1.04 -14.50 2.96
N ASN A 91 -0.92 -15.34 3.99
CA ASN A 91 -2.07 -15.92 4.68
C ASN A 91 -2.90 -14.86 5.43
N HIS A 92 -2.25 -13.88 6.06
CA HIS A 92 -2.92 -12.78 6.75
C HIS A 92 -3.84 -12.00 5.81
N TYR A 93 -3.32 -11.54 4.67
CA TYR A 93 -4.12 -10.76 3.74
C TYR A 93 -5.12 -11.60 2.96
N LYS A 94 -4.82 -12.87 2.67
CA LYS A 94 -5.80 -13.81 2.10
C LYS A 94 -7.01 -14.00 3.04
N ARG A 95 -6.78 -14.01 4.35
CA ARG A 95 -7.85 -14.02 5.36
C ARG A 95 -8.66 -12.72 5.35
N VAL A 96 -8.00 -11.56 5.32
CA VAL A 96 -8.67 -10.25 5.27
C VAL A 96 -9.57 -10.15 4.03
N GLN A 97 -9.08 -10.60 2.86
CA GLN A 97 -9.88 -10.70 1.64
C GLN A 97 -11.11 -11.58 1.79
N ALA A 98 -10.93 -12.78 2.36
CA ALA A 98 -12.02 -13.74 2.51
C ALA A 98 -13.15 -13.17 3.38
N GLN A 99 -12.81 -12.40 4.42
CA GLN A 99 -13.76 -11.72 5.30
C GLN A 99 -14.49 -10.57 4.60
N ALA A 100 -13.80 -9.80 3.76
CA ALA A 100 -14.41 -8.72 2.97
C ALA A 100 -15.34 -9.24 1.85
N SER A 101 -15.05 -10.43 1.31
CA SER A 101 -15.79 -11.03 0.17
C SER A 101 -17.03 -11.83 0.60
N SER A 102 -17.18 -12.15 1.88
CA SER A 102 -18.20 -13.09 2.36
C SER A 102 -19.49 -12.37 2.80
N GLY A 103 -20.44 -12.23 1.87
CA GLY A 103 -21.88 -12.16 2.19
C GLY A 103 -22.48 -13.54 2.56
N ARG A 104 -21.66 -14.48 3.06
CA ARG A 104 -22.10 -15.84 3.40
C ARG A 104 -22.74 -15.85 4.79
N SER A 105 -23.80 -16.64 4.94
CA SER A 105 -24.44 -16.92 6.23
C SER A 105 -23.39 -17.26 7.29
N LYS A 106 -23.48 -16.59 8.45
CA LYS A 106 -22.55 -16.72 9.59
C LYS A 106 -22.27 -18.17 10.04
N ASP A 107 -23.17 -19.11 9.75
CA ASP A 107 -23.12 -20.49 10.24
C ASP A 107 -22.10 -21.41 9.54
N ASP A 108 -21.55 -21.04 8.36
CA ASP A 108 -20.55 -21.84 7.63
C ASP A 108 -19.18 -21.14 7.49
N ALA A 109 -18.98 -20.03 8.21
CA ALA A 109 -17.74 -19.27 8.15
C ALA A 109 -16.62 -20.00 8.92
N VAL A 110 -15.66 -20.55 8.20
CA VAL A 110 -14.41 -21.06 8.80
C VAL A 110 -13.70 -19.89 9.48
N GLU A 111 -13.63 -19.93 10.82
CA GLU A 111 -12.88 -18.95 11.60
C GLU A 111 -11.38 -19.10 11.34
N LEU A 112 -10.84 -18.21 10.52
CA LEU A 112 -9.40 -18.12 10.32
C LEU A 112 -8.79 -17.31 11.47
N ALA A 113 -7.99 -17.96 12.30
CA ALA A 113 -7.26 -17.30 13.38
C ALA A 113 -6.27 -16.26 12.81
N LYS A 114 -6.13 -15.12 13.50
CA LYS A 114 -5.10 -14.12 13.19
C LYS A 114 -3.72 -14.69 13.54
N SER A 115 -2.80 -14.68 12.59
CA SER A 115 -1.39 -15.01 12.84
C SER A 115 -0.59 -13.73 13.05
N ASN A 116 -0.20 -13.46 14.29
CA ASN A 116 0.82 -12.46 14.60
C ASN A 116 2.21 -13.09 14.47
N ILE A 117 3.23 -12.28 14.26
CA ILE A 117 4.61 -12.73 14.02
C ILE A 117 5.49 -12.24 15.16
N LEU A 118 6.26 -13.14 15.77
CA LEU A 118 7.34 -12.80 16.69
C LEU A 118 8.68 -13.04 15.99
N MET A 119 9.46 -11.98 15.83
CA MET A 119 10.80 -12.07 15.25
C MET A 119 11.86 -12.10 16.35
N VAL A 120 12.62 -13.19 16.42
CA VAL A 120 13.70 -13.37 17.39
C VAL A 120 15.04 -13.34 16.67
N GLY A 121 15.97 -12.53 17.18
CA GLY A 121 17.32 -12.41 16.63
C GLY A 121 18.13 -11.33 17.34
N PRO A 122 19.46 -11.30 17.16
CA PRO A 122 20.33 -10.32 17.81
C PRO A 122 20.02 -8.89 17.37
N THR A 123 20.57 -7.91 18.09
CA THR A 123 20.49 -6.50 17.68
C THR A 123 21.21 -6.32 16.33
N GLY A 124 20.69 -5.40 15.51
CA GLY A 124 21.30 -5.07 14.21
C GLY A 124 21.15 -6.12 13.09
N CYS A 125 20.40 -7.22 13.27
CA CYS A 125 20.21 -8.22 12.21
C CYS A 125 19.12 -7.89 11.17
N GLY A 126 18.54 -6.69 11.24
CA GLY A 126 17.56 -6.20 10.26
C GLY A 126 16.09 -6.51 10.55
N LYS A 127 15.69 -6.84 11.79
CA LYS A 127 14.28 -7.10 12.17
C LYS A 127 13.35 -5.95 11.81
N THR A 128 13.67 -4.74 12.27
CA THR A 128 12.91 -3.51 11.99
C THR A 128 12.88 -3.21 10.49
N TYR A 129 14.01 -3.43 9.81
CA TYR A 129 14.13 -3.17 8.37
C TYR A 129 13.34 -4.16 7.51
N LEU A 130 13.25 -5.43 7.92
CA LEU A 130 12.37 -6.43 7.30
C LEU A 130 10.90 -5.99 7.37
N ALA A 131 10.43 -5.58 8.55
CA ALA A 131 9.05 -5.12 8.74
C ALA A 131 8.72 -3.87 7.89
N GLN A 132 9.61 -2.88 7.90
CA GLN A 132 9.46 -1.67 7.08
C GLN A 132 9.45 -1.97 5.58
N THR A 133 10.34 -2.85 5.12
CA THR A 133 10.44 -3.22 3.70
C THR A 133 9.22 -3.99 3.23
N LEU A 134 8.70 -4.87 4.08
CA LEU A 134 7.45 -5.60 3.84
C LEU A 134 6.26 -4.65 3.71
N ALA A 135 6.11 -3.67 4.61
CA ALA A 135 5.03 -2.70 4.54
C ALA A 135 5.09 -1.84 3.27
N ARG A 136 6.30 -1.43 2.87
CA ARG A 136 6.53 -0.73 1.58
C ARG A 136 6.14 -1.58 0.37
N MET A 137 6.47 -2.87 0.38
CA MET A 137 6.11 -3.79 -0.71
C MET A 137 4.60 -3.89 -0.90
N LEU A 138 3.87 -3.96 0.21
CA LEU A 138 2.42 -4.17 0.22
C LEU A 138 1.63 -2.87 0.08
N ASN A 139 2.30 -1.73 0.13
CA ASN A 139 1.70 -0.40 0.13
C ASN A 139 0.59 -0.24 1.20
N VAL A 140 0.90 -0.67 2.43
CA VAL A 140 -0.04 -0.62 3.56
C VAL A 140 0.45 0.34 4.65
N PRO A 141 -0.46 0.95 5.43
CA PRO A 141 -0.08 1.80 6.57
C PRO A 141 0.83 1.05 7.55
N PHE A 142 1.83 1.74 8.07
CA PHE A 142 2.83 1.14 8.97
C PHE A 142 3.04 1.98 10.22
N ALA A 143 2.92 1.36 11.39
CA ALA A 143 3.19 1.98 12.68
C ALA A 143 4.29 1.24 13.43
N ILE A 144 5.26 1.99 13.96
CA ILE A 144 6.33 1.50 14.82
C ILE A 144 6.04 1.94 16.25
N ALA A 145 6.14 1.01 17.17
CA ALA A 145 6.07 1.26 18.60
C ALA A 145 7.26 0.61 19.31
N ASP A 146 7.77 1.27 20.34
CA ASP A 146 8.76 0.71 21.26
C ASP A 146 8.02 0.18 22.49
N ALA A 147 8.18 -1.10 22.80
CA ALA A 147 7.51 -1.72 23.95
C ALA A 147 7.94 -1.08 25.28
N THR A 148 9.14 -0.50 25.38
CA THR A 148 9.62 0.13 26.63
C THR A 148 8.88 1.41 26.98
N ALA A 149 8.36 2.11 25.97
CA ALA A 149 7.62 3.36 26.15
C ALA A 149 6.17 3.12 26.59
N LEU A 150 5.67 1.88 26.46
CA LEU A 150 4.30 1.52 26.80
C LEU A 150 4.14 1.42 28.32
N THR A 151 3.31 2.28 28.87
CA THR A 151 2.95 2.27 30.29
C THR A 151 1.51 1.83 30.49
N GLU A 152 1.20 1.30 31.68
CA GLU A 152 -0.18 0.99 32.04
C GLU A 152 -1.06 2.26 32.00
N ALA A 153 -2.35 2.07 31.70
CA ALA A 153 -3.31 3.17 31.60
C ALA A 153 -3.30 4.03 32.87
N GLY A 154 -3.11 5.35 32.69
CA GLY A 154 -3.06 6.31 33.78
C GLY A 154 -1.65 6.63 34.33
N TYR A 155 -0.58 6.10 33.74
CA TYR A 155 0.81 6.50 34.02
C TYR A 155 1.40 7.39 32.90
N VAL A 156 2.47 8.12 33.22
CA VAL A 156 3.19 8.99 32.26
C VAL A 156 3.99 8.11 31.30
N GLY A 157 3.50 7.95 30.07
CA GLY A 157 4.14 7.18 28.99
C GLY A 157 3.32 7.19 27.71
N GLU A 158 3.75 6.41 26.71
CA GLU A 158 3.04 6.27 25.44
C GLU A 158 1.90 5.26 25.61
N ASP A 159 0.65 5.69 25.40
CA ASP A 159 -0.52 4.80 25.43
C ASP A 159 -0.52 3.84 24.23
N VAL A 160 -1.06 2.64 24.41
CA VAL A 160 -1.33 1.67 23.33
C VAL A 160 -2.24 2.30 22.27
N GLU A 161 -3.17 3.18 22.67
CA GLU A 161 -4.03 3.92 21.73
C GLU A 161 -3.24 4.84 20.80
N ASN A 162 -2.09 5.37 21.24
CA ASN A 162 -1.25 6.21 20.38
C ASN A 162 -0.63 5.42 19.23
N ILE A 163 -0.42 4.10 19.38
CA ILE A 163 0.05 3.25 18.27
C ILE A 163 -1.02 3.19 17.18
N LEU A 164 -2.29 3.02 17.57
CA LEU A 164 -3.40 3.03 16.62
C LEU A 164 -3.58 4.39 15.98
N LEU A 165 -3.42 5.48 16.75
CA LEU A 165 -3.43 6.84 16.21
C LEU A 165 -2.34 7.03 15.14
N LYS A 166 -1.11 6.58 15.39
CA LYS A 166 -0.02 6.61 14.41
C LYS A 166 -0.37 5.81 13.14
N LEU A 167 -1.01 4.65 13.29
CA LEU A 167 -1.44 3.84 12.15
C LEU A 167 -2.53 4.53 11.33
N ILE A 168 -3.52 5.14 11.98
CA ILE A 168 -4.59 5.90 11.34
C ILE A 168 -4.01 7.14 10.63
N GLN A 169 -3.05 7.83 11.24
CA GLN A 169 -2.34 8.94 10.60
C GLN A 169 -1.56 8.47 9.36
N ALA A 170 -0.88 7.33 9.44
CA ALA A 170 -0.20 6.71 8.28
C ALA A 170 -1.17 6.20 7.20
N ALA A 171 -2.47 6.12 7.51
CA ALA A 171 -3.54 5.77 6.61
C ALA A 171 -4.34 6.99 6.12
N ASP A 172 -3.84 8.22 6.33
CA ASP A 172 -4.54 9.47 6.00
C ASP A 172 -5.96 9.56 6.58
N TYR A 173 -6.13 9.04 7.79
CA TYR A 173 -7.40 8.94 8.51
C TYR A 173 -8.45 8.02 7.86
N ASP A 174 -8.05 7.18 6.90
CA ASP A 174 -8.89 6.13 6.34
C ASP A 174 -8.88 4.88 7.22
N VAL A 175 -10.01 4.61 7.86
CA VAL A 175 -10.21 3.45 8.74
C VAL A 175 -10.07 2.13 7.98
N LYS A 176 -10.58 2.05 6.75
CA LYS A 176 -10.51 0.82 5.95
C LYS A 176 -9.07 0.52 5.55
N LYS A 177 -8.30 1.54 5.18
CA LYS A 177 -6.85 1.37 4.93
C LYS A 177 -6.13 0.95 6.21
N ALA A 178 -6.42 1.59 7.35
CA ALA A 178 -5.81 1.25 8.64
C ALA A 178 -6.09 -0.19 9.10
N GLU A 179 -7.27 -0.77 8.79
CA GLU A 179 -7.60 -2.18 9.07
C GLU A 179 -6.65 -3.18 8.39
N THR A 180 -6.01 -2.77 7.29
CA THR A 180 -5.03 -3.56 6.53
C THR A 180 -3.58 -3.24 6.90
N GLY A 181 -3.37 -2.33 7.85
CA GLY A 181 -2.06 -1.84 8.25
C GLY A 181 -1.25 -2.83 9.08
N ILE A 182 0.05 -2.57 9.16
CA ILE A 182 1.02 -3.37 9.92
C ILE A 182 1.48 -2.56 11.14
N ILE A 183 1.40 -3.18 12.30
CA ILE A 183 1.98 -2.67 13.55
C ILE A 183 3.24 -3.49 13.87
N TYR A 184 4.36 -2.81 14.04
CA TYR A 184 5.62 -3.40 14.49
C TYR A 184 5.95 -2.89 15.89
N ILE A 185 6.13 -3.81 16.83
CA ILE A 185 6.49 -3.52 18.22
C ILE A 185 7.93 -4.01 18.44
N ASP A 186 8.85 -3.07 18.67
CA ASP A 186 10.24 -3.38 18.99
C ASP A 186 10.46 -3.52 20.50
N GLU A 187 11.62 -4.05 20.89
CA GLU A 187 12.06 -4.18 22.30
C GLU A 187 11.09 -4.93 23.23
N VAL A 188 10.29 -5.85 22.68
CA VAL A 188 9.34 -6.68 23.44
C VAL A 188 10.02 -7.55 24.52
N ASP A 189 11.33 -7.79 24.42
CA ASP A 189 12.10 -8.49 25.46
C ASP A 189 12.17 -7.68 26.76
N LYS A 190 12.06 -6.35 26.70
CA LYS A 190 12.23 -5.45 27.85
C LYS A 190 11.03 -5.40 28.78
N ILE A 191 9.85 -5.71 28.27
CA ILE A 191 8.60 -5.75 29.06
C ILE A 191 8.38 -7.10 29.74
N SER A 192 9.25 -8.09 29.50
CA SER A 192 9.18 -9.37 30.18
C SER A 192 9.50 -9.21 31.67
N ARG A 193 8.60 -9.70 32.54
CA ARG A 193 8.91 -9.82 33.97
C ARG A 193 10.05 -10.83 34.10
N LYS A 194 11.16 -10.45 34.74
CA LYS A 194 12.12 -11.43 35.25
C LYS A 194 11.37 -12.23 36.31
N SER A 195 11.04 -13.48 35.99
CA SER A 195 10.41 -14.39 36.93
C SER A 195 11.27 -14.53 38.19
N GLU A 196 10.65 -14.40 39.36
CA GLU A 196 11.04 -15.18 40.55
C GLU A 196 10.86 -16.68 40.27
#